data_AF-A0A9J7H4X7-F1
#
_entry.id   AF-A0A9J7H4X7-F1
#
_cell.length_a   1.000
_cell.length_b   1.000
_cell.length_c   1.000
_cell.angle_alpha   90.00
_cell.angle_beta   90.00
_cell.angle_gamma   90.00
#
_symmetry.space_group_name_H-M   'P 1'
#
loop_
_entity.id
_entity.type
_entity.pdbx_description
1 polymer ?
#
loop_
_entity_poly.entity_id
_entity_poly.type
_entity_poly.pdbx_seq_one_letter_code
_entity_poly.pdbx_strand_id
1 'polypeptide(L)'
;MAQEEEDGRDYNLMEEQKAIKDKYLPANQKYEYLDHTADVQLYAWGDTLEEAFEQCAMAMFGHMIETKTVKPLQTVEVETQGDDLQPLLFHFLDEWLYKFSADEYFIPWEVKVLNIDQKNFKLRSTG
;
A
#
# COMPACT_ATOMS: atom_id res chain seq x y z
N MET A 1 9.76 -10.82 -31.93
CA MET A 1 11.18 -10.59 -31.61
C MET A 1 11.17 -9.94 -30.24
N ALA A 2 11.42 -10.73 -29.20
CA ALA A 2 11.54 -10.20 -27.84
C ALA A 2 12.85 -9.41 -27.78
N GLN A 3 12.78 -8.17 -27.31
CA GLN A 3 13.96 -7.39 -26.97
C GLN A 3 14.62 -8.11 -25.78
N GLU A 4 15.92 -8.40 -25.88
CA GLU A 4 16.74 -8.81 -24.74
C GLU A 4 16.76 -7.62 -23.78
N GLU A 5 15.91 -7.63 -22.74
CA GLU A 5 16.04 -6.71 -21.62
C GLU A 5 17.33 -7.08 -20.88
N GLU A 6 18.26 -6.14 -20.78
CA GLU A 6 19.43 -6.26 -19.90
C GLU A 6 18.94 -6.38 -18.45
N ASP A 7 18.80 -7.61 -17.94
CA ASP A 7 18.48 -7.91 -16.52
C ASP A 7 19.67 -7.66 -15.57
N GLY A 8 20.43 -6.60 -15.84
CA GLY A 8 21.52 -6.13 -14.99
C GLY A 8 21.03 -4.92 -14.21
N ARG A 9 21.13 -4.95 -12.87
CA ARG A 9 21.00 -3.71 -12.09
C ARG A 9 22.07 -2.71 -12.54
N ASP A 10 21.63 -1.68 -13.25
CA ASP A 10 22.48 -0.54 -13.59
C ASP A 10 22.51 0.45 -12.44
N TYR A 11 23.71 0.94 -12.14
CA TYR A 11 23.94 1.87 -11.05
C TYR A 11 24.39 3.20 -11.63
N ASN A 12 23.83 4.30 -11.14
CA ASN A 12 24.28 5.62 -11.53
C ASN A 12 25.68 5.90 -10.94
N LEU A 13 26.72 5.63 -11.73
CA LEU A 13 28.12 5.78 -11.33
C LEU A 13 28.65 7.19 -11.61
N MET A 14 29.42 7.73 -10.68
CA MET A 14 30.25 8.92 -10.90
C MET A 14 31.41 8.61 -11.86
N GLU A 15 31.95 9.63 -12.53
CA GLU A 15 33.04 9.47 -13.51
C GLU A 15 34.29 8.78 -12.93
N GLU A 16 34.64 9.06 -11.68
CA GLU A 16 35.74 8.39 -10.98
C GLU A 16 35.48 6.89 -10.82
N GLN A 17 34.24 6.48 -10.56
CA GLN A 17 33.85 5.07 -10.38
C GLN A 17 33.84 4.32 -11.72
N LYS A 18 33.43 4.98 -12.81
CA LYS A 18 33.53 4.44 -14.17
C LYS A 18 34.99 4.20 -14.54
N ALA A 19 35.85 5.20 -14.33
CA ALA A 19 37.29 5.09 -14.59
C ALA A 19 37.96 3.96 -13.76
N ILE A 20 37.50 3.73 -12.53
CA ILE A 20 37.95 2.59 -11.72
C ILE A 20 37.48 1.27 -12.31
N LYS A 21 36.21 1.14 -12.74
CA LYS A 21 35.70 -0.10 -13.35
C LYS A 21 36.43 -0.44 -14.65
N ASP A 22 36.69 0.55 -15.50
CA ASP A 22 37.38 0.37 -16.79
C ASP A 22 38.85 -0.09 -16.63
N LYS A 23 39.44 0.14 -15.45
CA LYS A 23 40.80 -0.29 -15.13
C LYS A 23 40.93 -1.81 -14.97
N TYR A 24 39.83 -2.51 -14.72
CA TYR A 24 39.82 -3.94 -14.42
C TYR A 24 39.02 -4.73 -15.46
N LEU A 25 39.32 -6.04 -15.56
CA LEU A 25 38.51 -6.94 -16.37
C LEU A 25 37.07 -6.99 -15.83
N PRO A 26 36.05 -7.00 -16.71
CA PRO A 26 34.66 -7.07 -16.28
C PRO A 26 34.42 -8.36 -15.50
N ALA A 27 33.67 -8.24 -14.41
CA ALA A 27 33.28 -9.40 -13.61
C ALA A 27 32.36 -10.31 -14.45
N ASN A 28 32.61 -11.61 -14.40
CA ASN A 28 31.74 -12.60 -15.03
C ASN A 28 30.44 -12.72 -14.23
N GLN A 29 29.36 -12.13 -14.70
CA GLN A 29 28.04 -12.21 -14.05
C GLN A 29 27.25 -13.38 -14.63
N LYS A 30 26.95 -14.37 -13.78
CA LYS A 30 26.15 -15.57 -14.10
C LYS A 30 25.05 -15.75 -13.06
N TYR A 31 24.27 -14.69 -12.86
CA TYR A 31 23.11 -14.66 -11.97
C TYR A 31 22.10 -13.67 -12.57
N GLU A 32 20.84 -13.81 -12.18
CA GLU A 32 19.71 -12.97 -12.58
C GLU A 32 18.89 -12.60 -11.34
N TYR A 33 18.10 -11.53 -11.42
CA TYR A 33 17.20 -11.16 -10.33
C TYR A 33 15.78 -11.60 -10.66
N LEU A 34 15.20 -12.42 -9.79
CA LEU A 34 13.82 -12.86 -9.90
C LEU A 34 12.89 -11.94 -9.09
N ASP A 35 11.58 -12.21 -9.16
CA ASP A 35 10.53 -11.43 -8.51
C ASP A 35 10.85 -11.06 -7.05
N HIS A 36 10.73 -9.77 -6.74
CA HIS A 36 10.93 -9.23 -5.40
C HIS A 36 9.59 -8.85 -4.77
N THR A 37 9.24 -9.51 -3.65
CA THR A 37 8.11 -9.12 -2.81
C THR A 37 8.54 -8.15 -1.71
N ALA A 38 7.75 -7.12 -1.43
CA ALA A 38 7.95 -6.24 -0.29
C ALA A 38 6.62 -6.06 0.43
N ASP A 39 6.66 -6.14 1.75
CA ASP A 39 5.51 -6.00 2.63
C ASP A 39 5.85 -5.09 3.82
N VAL A 40 4.79 -4.56 4.46
CA VAL A 40 4.88 -3.78 5.69
C VAL A 40 3.76 -4.23 6.62
N GLN A 41 4.09 -4.38 7.90
CA GLN A 41 3.08 -4.66 8.93
C GLN A 41 2.53 -3.33 9.46
N LEU A 42 1.21 -3.16 9.40
CA LEU A 42 0.52 -2.04 10.02
C LEU A 42 0.07 -2.44 11.42
N TYR A 43 0.41 -1.60 12.41
CA TYR A 43 -0.07 -1.72 13.79
C TYR A 43 -0.86 -0.46 14.15
N ALA A 44 -2.17 -0.63 14.33
CA ALA A 44 -3.12 0.44 14.64
C ALA A 44 -3.90 0.11 15.91
N TRP A 45 -4.37 1.14 16.60
CA TRP A 45 -5.09 1.04 17.87
C TRP A 45 -6.10 2.17 18.02
N GLY A 46 -7.01 2.02 18.97
CA GLY A 46 -8.02 3.01 19.32
C GLY A 46 -8.72 2.65 20.63
N ASP A 47 -9.49 3.58 21.17
CA ASP A 47 -10.33 3.40 22.36
C ASP A 47 -11.50 2.43 22.07
N THR A 48 -11.89 2.31 20.80
CA THR A 48 -12.90 1.34 20.33
C THR A 48 -12.39 0.49 19.16
N LEU A 49 -13.12 -0.59 18.87
CA LEU A 49 -12.81 -1.45 17.72
C LEU A 49 -12.96 -0.69 16.40
N GLU A 50 -13.96 0.18 16.31
CA GLU A 50 -14.18 1.09 15.18
C GLU A 50 -12.96 2.00 14.96
N GLU A 51 -12.44 2.60 16.03
CA GLU A 51 -11.25 3.46 15.93
C GLU A 51 -10.01 2.65 15.53
N ALA A 52 -9.82 1.44 16.07
CA ALA A 52 -8.71 0.60 15.65
C ALA A 52 -8.78 0.23 14.15
N PHE A 53 -9.99 -0.03 13.62
CA PHE A 53 -10.20 -0.32 12.20
C PHE A 53 -9.93 0.92 11.33
N GLU A 54 -10.50 2.07 11.69
CA GLU A 54 -10.33 3.30 10.91
C GLU A 54 -8.87 3.77 10.91
N GLN A 55 -8.16 3.64 12.04
CA GLN A 55 -6.71 3.91 12.12
C GLN A 55 -5.88 2.95 11.27
N CYS A 56 -6.33 1.70 11.07
CA CYS A 56 -5.66 0.77 10.17
C CYS A 56 -5.77 1.21 8.71
N ALA A 57 -6.95 1.68 8.28
CA ALA A 57 -7.12 2.27 6.95
C ALA A 57 -6.29 3.56 6.80
N MET A 58 -6.26 4.41 7.83
CA MET A 58 -5.42 5.61 7.83
C MET A 58 -3.92 5.29 7.75
N ALA A 59 -3.46 4.23 8.40
CA ALA A 59 -2.08 3.77 8.33
C ALA A 59 -1.73 3.25 6.91
N MET A 60 -2.65 2.55 6.25
CA MET A 60 -2.49 2.12 4.86
C MET A 60 -2.31 3.30 3.91
N PHE A 61 -3.19 4.32 4.00
CA PHE A 61 -3.06 5.52 3.16
C PHE A 61 -1.85 6.38 3.54
N GLY A 62 -1.51 6.45 4.83
CA GLY A 62 -0.31 7.14 5.32
C GLY A 62 0.99 6.54 4.80
N HIS A 63 1.00 5.25 4.42
CA HIS A 63 2.13 4.63 3.75
C HIS A 63 2.27 5.06 2.29
N MET A 64 1.17 5.44 1.64
CA MET A 64 1.15 5.87 0.24
C MET A 64 1.43 7.37 0.08
N ILE A 65 0.85 8.21 0.95
CA ILE A 65 0.91 9.67 0.86
C ILE A 65 0.79 10.33 2.25
N GLU A 66 1.33 11.55 2.39
CA GLU A 66 1.04 12.42 3.54
C GLU A 66 -0.43 12.88 3.51
N THR A 67 -1.31 12.14 4.20
CA THR A 67 -2.77 12.35 4.21
C THR A 67 -3.18 13.75 4.67
N LYS A 68 -2.37 14.44 5.49
CA LYS A 68 -2.62 15.84 5.91
C LYS A 68 -2.63 16.85 4.78
N THR A 69 -2.05 16.50 3.62
CA THR A 69 -2.06 17.37 2.43
C THR A 69 -3.32 17.20 1.58
N VAL A 70 -4.12 16.17 1.85
CA VAL A 70 -5.37 15.86 1.14
C VAL A 70 -6.45 16.86 1.58
N LYS A 71 -7.23 17.36 0.62
CA LYS A 71 -8.35 18.27 0.89
C LYS A 71 -9.66 17.49 0.93
N PRO A 72 -10.50 17.64 1.96
CA PRO A 72 -11.78 16.95 2.08
C PRO A 72 -12.84 17.60 1.17
N LEU A 73 -12.78 17.32 -0.13
CA LEU A 73 -13.66 17.91 -1.15
C LEU A 73 -14.87 17.04 -1.50
N GLN A 74 -14.78 15.74 -1.20
CA GLN A 74 -15.81 14.76 -1.46
C GLN A 74 -15.82 13.74 -0.34
N THR A 75 -16.90 12.96 -0.26
CA THR A 75 -17.09 11.93 0.76
C THR A 75 -17.51 10.65 0.09
N VAL A 76 -16.83 9.55 0.42
CA VAL A 76 -17.13 8.21 -0.07
C VAL A 76 -17.60 7.36 1.10
N GLU A 77 -18.56 6.48 0.84
CA GLU A 77 -19.02 5.48 1.80
C GLU A 77 -18.54 4.09 1.36
N VAL A 78 -18.14 3.29 2.34
CA VAL A 78 -17.73 1.90 2.16
C VAL A 78 -18.48 1.03 3.16
N GLU A 79 -19.21 0.05 2.64
CA GLU A 79 -19.92 -0.98 3.40
C GLU A 79 -19.35 -2.36 3.07
N THR A 80 -18.99 -3.12 4.10
CA THR A 80 -18.40 -4.44 3.96
C THR A 80 -18.98 -5.43 4.94
N GLN A 81 -18.80 -6.71 4.63
CA GLN A 81 -19.18 -7.82 5.50
C GLN A 81 -18.10 -8.90 5.48
N GLY A 82 -18.01 -9.67 6.56
CA GLY A 82 -17.10 -10.80 6.69
C GLY A 82 -17.75 -11.97 7.41
N ASP A 83 -17.06 -13.10 7.48
CA ASP A 83 -17.50 -14.26 8.25
C ASP A 83 -17.07 -14.17 9.73
N ASP A 84 -16.02 -13.38 10.01
CA ASP A 84 -15.57 -12.98 11.34
C ASP A 84 -14.82 -11.63 11.29
N LEU A 85 -14.20 -11.19 12.39
CA LEU A 85 -13.48 -9.90 12.47
C LEU A 85 -12.26 -9.80 11.55
N GLN A 86 -11.54 -10.90 11.28
CA GLN A 86 -10.35 -10.90 10.42
C GLN A 86 -10.72 -10.72 8.94
N PRO A 87 -11.62 -11.51 8.33
CA PRO A 87 -12.13 -11.24 6.99
C PRO A 87 -12.83 -9.89 6.90
N LEU A 88 -13.51 -9.43 7.96
CA LEU A 88 -14.13 -8.10 7.96
C LEU A 88 -13.09 -6.98 7.81
N LEU A 89 -11.98 -7.05 8.57
CA LEU A 89 -10.88 -6.09 8.44
C LEU A 89 -10.23 -6.19 7.06
N PHE A 90 -10.02 -7.41 6.55
CA PHE A 90 -9.46 -7.64 5.23
C PHE A 90 -10.32 -7.00 4.13
N HIS A 91 -11.61 -7.33 4.05
CA HIS A 91 -12.52 -6.76 3.05
C HIS A 91 -12.67 -5.24 3.22
N PHE A 92 -12.68 -4.73 4.45
CA PHE A 92 -12.71 -3.29 4.71
C PHE A 92 -11.49 -2.57 4.11
N LEU A 93 -10.28 -3.07 4.34
CA LEU A 93 -9.06 -2.48 3.77
C LEU A 93 -8.99 -2.66 2.25
N ASP A 94 -9.41 -3.83 1.75
CA ASP A 94 -9.43 -4.14 0.32
C ASP A 94 -10.39 -3.22 -0.46
N GLU A 95 -11.58 -2.94 0.07
CA GLU A 95 -12.54 -2.02 -0.56
C GLU A 95 -12.04 -0.57 -0.54
N TRP A 96 -11.42 -0.12 0.56
CA TRP A 96 -10.77 1.19 0.59
C TRP A 96 -9.61 1.29 -0.41
N LEU A 97 -8.79 0.23 -0.51
CA LEU A 97 -7.72 0.14 -1.48
C LEU A 97 -8.28 0.11 -2.92
N TYR A 98 -9.42 -0.54 -3.14
CA TYR A 98 -10.10 -0.57 -4.43
C TYR A 98 -10.59 0.83 -4.84
N LYS A 99 -11.16 1.61 -3.92
CA LYS A 99 -11.54 3.02 -4.16
C LYS A 99 -10.36 3.88 -4.59
N PHE A 100 -9.18 3.59 -4.06
CA PHE A 100 -7.93 4.21 -4.49
C PHE A 100 -7.38 3.65 -5.81
N SER A 101 -7.55 2.36 -6.09
CA SER A 101 -6.82 1.70 -7.18
C SER A 101 -7.59 1.63 -8.51
N ALA A 102 -8.93 1.57 -8.47
CA ALA A 102 -9.74 1.19 -9.64
C ALA A 102 -10.83 2.20 -10.01
N ASP A 103 -11.36 2.96 -9.05
CA ASP A 103 -12.54 3.80 -9.25
C ASP A 103 -12.14 5.26 -9.54
N GLU A 104 -11.99 6.08 -8.52
CA GLU A 104 -11.76 7.53 -8.64
C GLU A 104 -10.33 7.97 -8.26
N TYR A 105 -9.44 7.02 -8.00
CA TYR A 105 -8.18 7.27 -7.29
C TYR A 105 -8.40 8.05 -5.99
N PHE A 106 -9.46 7.67 -5.28
CA PHE A 106 -9.90 8.36 -4.08
C PHE A 106 -8.88 8.16 -2.95
N ILE A 107 -8.48 9.26 -2.32
CA ILE A 107 -7.64 9.24 -1.12
C ILE A 107 -8.43 9.96 -0.03
N PRO A 108 -8.80 9.28 1.06
CA PRO A 108 -9.49 9.93 2.18
C PRO A 108 -8.53 10.86 2.91
N TRP A 109 -9.06 12.01 3.35
CA TRP A 109 -8.35 12.85 4.32
C TRP A 109 -8.40 12.22 5.72
N GLU A 110 -9.52 11.59 6.04
CA GLU A 110 -9.78 10.84 7.26
C GLU A 110 -10.75 9.70 6.92
N VAL A 111 -10.56 8.51 7.48
CA VAL A 111 -11.55 7.44 7.44
C VAL A 111 -12.21 7.37 8.81
N LYS A 112 -13.55 7.31 8.82
CA LYS A 112 -14.36 7.13 10.02
C LYS A 112 -15.20 5.86 9.90
N VAL A 113 -15.04 4.95 10.85
CA VAL A 113 -15.93 3.78 10.96
C VAL A 113 -17.15 4.19 11.79
N LEU A 114 -18.32 4.15 11.14
CA LEU A 114 -19.59 4.59 11.75
C LEU A 114 -20.19 3.53 12.67
N ASN A 115 -20.03 2.26 12.31
CA ASN A 115 -20.52 1.12 13.10
C ASN A 115 -19.84 -0.18 12.68
N ILE A 116 -19.56 -1.05 13.67
CA ILE A 116 -19.26 -2.47 13.47
C ILE A 116 -20.31 -3.32 14.19
N ASP A 117 -21.07 -4.10 13.42
CA ASP A 117 -21.93 -5.15 13.96
C ASP A 117 -21.08 -6.40 14.23
N GLN A 118 -20.68 -6.60 15.48
CA GLN A 118 -19.86 -7.75 15.89
C GLN A 118 -20.61 -9.08 15.89
N LYS A 119 -21.95 -9.09 15.76
CA LYS A 119 -22.74 -10.32 15.71
C LYS A 119 -22.89 -10.84 14.28
N ASN A 120 -23.08 -9.92 13.34
CA ASN A 120 -23.27 -10.24 11.92
C ASN A 120 -22.06 -9.90 11.05
N PHE A 121 -20.98 -9.39 11.65
CA PHE A 121 -19.73 -8.98 11.01
C PHE A 121 -19.96 -8.07 9.80
N LYS A 122 -20.66 -6.95 10.05
CA LYS A 122 -20.90 -5.90 9.06
C LYS A 122 -20.30 -4.59 9.52
N LEU A 123 -19.73 -3.84 8.59
CA LEU A 123 -19.08 -2.58 8.85
C LEU A 123 -19.59 -1.53 7.87
N ARG A 124 -19.82 -0.31 8.38
CA ARG A 124 -20.06 0.87 7.55
C ARG A 124 -19.08 1.97 7.93
N SER A 125 -18.46 2.58 6.93
CA SER A 125 -17.47 3.64 7.09
C SER A 125 -17.62 4.73 6.04
N THR A 126 -17.03 5.88 6.31
CA THR A 126 -16.98 7.03 5.41
C THR A 126 -15.58 7.65 5.41
N GLY A 127 -15.20 8.36 4.36
CA GLY A 127 -13.94 9.08 4.27
C GLY A 127 -13.88 10.08 3.14
#